data_AF-A0A7J8CNK7-F1
#
_entry.id   AF-A0A7J8CNK7-F1
#
_cell.length_a   1.000
_cell.length_b   1.000
_cell.length_c   1.000
_cell.angle_alpha   90.00
_cell.angle_beta   90.00
_cell.angle_gamma   90.00
#
_symmetry.space_group_name_H-M   'P 1'
#
loop_
_entity.id
_entity.type
_entity.pdbx_description
1 polymer ?
#
loop_
_entity_poly.entity_id
_entity_poly.type
_entity_poly.pdbx_seq_one_letter_code
_entity_poly.pdbx_strand_id
1 'polypeptide(L)'
;MIIYAPKCTKSTAAVAGKRPRRAINLETKLNVIKDYEGGKSVMVIARQSGMSHSTIATILKNKNKVTEAIKGSASLKTTRLTKIREGPVSDMEKLLITWIEDQTQKRIPLSTMTITTKAKSLRY
;
A
#
# COMPACT_ATOMS: atom_id res chain seq x y z
N MET A 1 41.83 5.15 -31.12
CA MET A 1 40.46 4.81 -30.70
C MET A 1 40.16 5.56 -29.40
N ILE A 2 39.40 6.65 -29.44
CA ILE A 2 39.08 7.45 -28.24
C ILE A 2 37.80 6.86 -27.64
N ILE A 3 37.92 6.21 -26.48
CA ILE A 3 36.78 5.67 -25.74
C ILE A 3 36.12 6.84 -24.99
N TYR A 4 34.99 7.33 -25.49
CA TYR A 4 34.17 8.30 -24.78
C TYR A 4 33.49 7.62 -23.59
N ALA A 5 33.94 7.94 -22.38
CA ALA A 5 33.20 7.66 -21.15
C ALA A 5 32.04 8.67 -21.02
N PRO A 6 30.78 8.25 -20.79
CA PRO A 6 29.71 9.20 -20.57
C PRO A 6 29.90 9.88 -19.21
N LYS A 7 30.10 11.20 -19.25
CA LYS A 7 30.16 12.04 -18.05
C LYS A 7 28.81 11.97 -17.33
N CYS A 8 28.83 11.45 -16.10
CA CYS A 8 27.67 11.47 -15.23
C CYS A 8 27.44 12.92 -14.76
N THR A 9 26.56 13.63 -15.47
CA THR A 9 26.14 14.99 -15.15
C THR A 9 25.36 14.96 -13.85
N LYS A 10 25.94 15.52 -12.79
CA LYS A 10 25.26 15.73 -11.50
C LYS A 10 24.11 16.73 -11.74
N SER A 11 22.86 16.25 -11.70
CA SER A 11 21.70 17.14 -11.73
C SER A 11 21.71 18.05 -10.51
N THR A 12 21.70 19.34 -10.81
CA THR A 12 21.61 20.49 -9.92
C THR A 12 20.51 20.36 -8.88
N ALA A 13 20.86 20.71 -7.64
CA ALA A 13 19.97 20.76 -6.49
C ALA A 13 18.85 21.78 -6.71
N ALA A 14 17.64 21.29 -6.99
CA ALA A 14 16.42 22.09 -7.03
C ALA A 14 15.73 22.00 -5.66
N VAL A 15 15.69 23.16 -4.99
CA VAL A 15 14.91 23.62 -3.83
C VAL A 15 13.99 22.57 -3.19
N ALA A 16 14.29 22.25 -1.93
CA ALA A 16 13.62 21.24 -1.10
C ALA A 16 12.20 21.66 -0.67
N GLY A 17 11.24 21.61 -1.59
CA GLY A 17 9.84 21.38 -1.23
C GLY A 17 9.64 19.90 -0.85
N LYS A 18 8.90 19.60 0.22
CA LYS A 18 8.53 18.21 0.54
C LYS A 18 7.78 17.62 -0.65
N ARG A 19 8.40 16.69 -1.37
CA ARG A 19 7.74 16.01 -2.50
C ARG A 19 6.43 15.40 -1.98
N PRO A 20 5.28 15.71 -2.61
CA PRO A 20 4.00 15.17 -2.17
C PRO A 20 4.06 13.64 -2.24
N ARG A 21 3.55 13.00 -1.20
CA ARG A 21 3.54 11.55 -1.11
C ARG A 21 2.59 11.01 -2.18
N ARG A 22 3.13 10.32 -3.20
CA ARG A 22 2.32 9.66 -4.23
C ARG A 22 1.73 8.37 -3.65
N ALA A 23 0.41 8.21 -3.76
CA ALA A 23 -0.24 6.94 -3.51
C ALA A 23 0.06 5.98 -4.68
N ILE A 24 0.44 4.75 -4.37
CA ILE A 24 0.73 3.70 -5.37
C ILE A 24 -0.30 2.60 -5.21
N ASN A 25 -0.99 2.29 -6.31
CA ASN A 25 -2.02 1.26 -6.37
C ASN A 25 -1.44 -0.13 -6.11
N LEU A 26 -2.30 -1.03 -5.62
CA LEU A 26 -1.90 -2.40 -5.29
C LEU A 26 -1.45 -3.18 -6.54
N GLU A 27 -2.15 -3.01 -7.65
CA GLU A 27 -1.80 -3.59 -8.95
C GLU A 27 -0.42 -3.15 -9.44
N THR A 28 -0.07 -1.87 -9.29
CA THR A 28 1.25 -1.38 -9.70
C THR A 28 2.38 -2.00 -8.86
N LYS A 29 2.13 -2.24 -7.55
CA LYS A 29 3.10 -2.95 -6.69
C LYS A 29 3.26 -4.41 -7.11
N LEU A 30 2.19 -5.06 -7.55
CA LEU A 30 2.26 -6.42 -8.08
C LEU A 30 3.11 -6.52 -9.34
N ASN A 31 2.91 -5.61 -10.28
CA ASN A 31 3.67 -5.63 -11.53
C ASN A 31 5.16 -5.45 -11.25
N VAL A 32 5.53 -4.57 -10.32
CA VAL A 32 6.92 -4.42 -9.85
C VAL A 32 7.48 -5.72 -9.25
N ILE A 33 6.70 -6.45 -8.45
CA ILE A 33 7.14 -7.73 -7.87
C ILE A 33 7.32 -8.80 -8.96
N LYS A 34 6.34 -8.93 -9.88
CA LYS A 34 6.40 -9.88 -11.00
C LYS A 34 7.60 -9.63 -11.91
N ASP A 35 7.85 -8.36 -12.24
CA ASP A 35 8.98 -7.96 -13.08
C ASP A 35 10.32 -8.29 -12.41
N TYR A 36 10.41 -8.11 -11.09
CA TYR A 36 11.60 -8.44 -10.32
C TYR A 36 11.82 -9.95 -10.20
N GLU A 37 10.76 -10.73 -9.94
CA GLU A 37 10.83 -12.20 -9.93
C GLU A 37 11.13 -12.79 -11.31
N GLY A 38 10.69 -12.11 -12.38
CA GLY A 38 11.08 -12.40 -13.76
C GLY A 38 12.51 -12.02 -14.12
N GLY A 39 13.34 -11.59 -13.16
CA GLY A 39 14.77 -11.33 -13.33
C GLY A 39 15.12 -9.94 -13.88
N LYS A 40 14.16 -9.01 -14.00
CA LYS A 40 14.47 -7.64 -14.42
C LYS A 40 15.19 -6.90 -13.29
N SER A 41 16.20 -6.10 -13.66
CA SER A 41 16.92 -5.29 -12.67
C SER A 41 16.06 -4.16 -12.13
N VAL A 42 16.31 -3.76 -10.87
CA VAL A 42 15.61 -2.65 -10.21
C VAL A 42 15.69 -1.36 -11.02
N MET A 43 16.79 -1.15 -11.74
CA MET A 43 16.98 0.02 -12.61
C MET A 43 16.03 0.03 -13.81
N VAL A 44 15.84 -1.12 -14.46
CA VAL A 44 14.91 -1.26 -15.58
C VAL A 44 13.47 -1.05 -15.09
N ILE A 45 13.12 -1.65 -13.95
CA ILE A 45 11.78 -1.51 -13.35
C ILE A 45 11.52 -0.06 -12.93
N ALA A 46 12.51 0.65 -12.38
CA ALA A 46 12.41 2.07 -12.01
C ALA A 46 12.08 2.94 -13.22
N ARG A 47 12.78 2.69 -14.34
CA ARG A 47 12.54 3.41 -15.59
C ARG A 47 11.17 3.10 -16.17
N GLN A 48 10.76 1.83 -16.21
CA GLN A 48 9.47 1.41 -16.76
C GLN A 48 8.28 1.92 -15.92
N SER A 49 8.40 1.88 -14.59
CA SER A 49 7.33 2.32 -13.68
C SER A 49 7.34 3.81 -13.37
N GLY A 50 8.38 4.55 -13.80
CA GLY A 50 8.56 5.97 -13.45
C GLY A 50 8.71 6.22 -11.94
N MET A 51 9.23 5.23 -11.20
CA MET A 51 9.40 5.27 -9.75
C MET A 51 10.87 5.44 -9.36
N SER A 52 11.12 5.95 -8.16
CA SER A 52 12.48 5.97 -7.62
C SER A 52 12.92 4.57 -7.19
N HIS A 53 14.23 4.33 -7.25
CA HIS A 53 14.84 3.09 -6.75
C HIS A 53 14.46 2.79 -5.30
N SER A 54 14.38 3.84 -4.45
CA SER A 54 13.97 3.71 -3.05
C SER A 54 12.53 3.22 -2.89
N THR A 55 11.63 3.63 -3.77
CA THR A 55 10.25 3.15 -3.79
C THR A 55 10.19 1.67 -4.16
N ILE A 56 10.93 1.25 -5.19
CA ILE A 56 10.98 -0.16 -5.60
C ILE A 56 11.57 -1.03 -4.49
N ALA A 57 12.69 -0.63 -3.89
CA ALA A 57 13.28 -1.37 -2.77
C ALA A 57 12.28 -1.54 -1.60
N THR A 58 11.51 -0.50 -1.30
CA THR A 58 10.47 -0.55 -0.26
C THR A 58 9.33 -1.49 -0.63
N ILE A 59 8.93 -1.54 -1.91
CA ILE A 59 7.92 -2.49 -2.40
C ILE A 59 8.43 -3.93 -2.26
N LEU A 60 9.66 -4.20 -2.69
CA LEU A 60 10.28 -5.53 -2.60
C LEU A 60 10.44 -5.99 -1.14
N LYS A 61 10.85 -5.10 -0.24
CA LYS A 61 10.93 -5.41 1.21
C LYS A 61 9.56 -5.79 1.80
N ASN A 62 8.48 -5.20 1.28
CA ASN A 62 7.12 -5.46 1.73
C ASN A 62 6.36 -6.43 0.83
N LYS A 63 7.05 -7.23 -0.01
CA LYS A 63 6.40 -8.11 -1.01
C LYS A 63 5.35 -9.04 -0.39
N ASN A 64 5.67 -9.66 0.76
CA ASN A 64 4.76 -10.58 1.45
C ASN A 64 3.48 -9.86 1.91
N LYS A 65 3.60 -8.61 2.39
CA LYS A 65 2.44 -7.82 2.82
C LYS A 65 1.57 -7.41 1.64
N VAL A 66 2.18 -7.16 0.48
CA VAL A 66 1.46 -6.89 -0.76
C VAL A 66 0.70 -8.13 -1.21
N THR A 67 1.33 -9.31 -1.25
CA THR A 67 0.69 -10.58 -1.64
C THR A 67 -0.45 -10.98 -0.72
N GLU A 68 -0.27 -10.85 0.60
CA GLU A 68 -1.34 -11.14 1.57
C GLU A 68 -2.50 -10.14 1.47
N ALA A 69 -2.21 -8.85 1.23
CA ALA A 69 -3.26 -7.87 1.00
C ALA A 69 -4.07 -8.18 -0.26
N ILE A 70 -3.48 -8.79 -1.29
CA ILE A 70 -4.20 -9.17 -2.51
C ILE A 70 -5.11 -10.37 -2.26
N LYS A 71 -4.58 -11.41 -1.60
CA LYS A 71 -5.36 -12.58 -1.18
C LYS A 71 -6.54 -12.16 -0.28
N GLY A 72 -6.30 -11.22 0.64
CA GLY A 72 -7.36 -10.63 1.46
C GLY A 72 -8.32 -9.71 0.70
N SER A 73 -7.85 -8.99 -0.32
CA SER A 73 -8.67 -8.06 -1.12
C SER A 73 -9.63 -8.75 -2.08
N ALA A 74 -9.35 -9.98 -2.51
CA ALA A 74 -10.31 -10.78 -3.27
C ALA A 74 -11.62 -11.01 -2.48
N SER A 75 -11.55 -10.92 -1.15
CA SER A 75 -12.71 -11.02 -0.26
C SER A 75 -13.43 -9.67 -0.04
N LEU A 76 -12.75 -8.52 -0.18
CA LEU A 76 -13.29 -7.23 0.27
C LEU A 76 -13.01 -6.10 -0.72
N LYS A 77 -14.07 -5.67 -1.42
CA LYS A 77 -14.15 -4.47 -2.27
C LYS A 77 -14.02 -3.17 -1.44
N THR A 78 -12.88 -2.95 -0.78
CA THR A 78 -12.68 -1.76 0.06
C THR A 78 -11.55 -0.90 -0.49
N THR A 79 -11.95 0.18 -1.15
CA THR A 79 -11.18 1.24 -1.83
C THR A 79 -10.09 1.93 -1.00
N ARG A 80 -9.86 1.55 0.26
CA ARG A 80 -8.78 2.10 1.09
C ARG A 80 -8.41 1.14 2.21
N LEU A 81 -7.61 0.12 1.89
CA LEU A 81 -6.87 -0.65 2.89
C LEU A 81 -5.78 0.24 3.51
N THR A 82 -6.18 1.12 4.43
CA THR A 82 -5.25 1.87 5.27
C THR A 82 -4.59 0.90 6.24
N LYS A 83 -3.45 0.33 5.82
CA LYS A 83 -2.42 -0.31 6.66
C LYS A 83 -2.99 -1.36 7.64
N ILE A 84 -2.88 -2.65 7.29
CA ILE A 84 -3.07 -3.75 8.25
C ILE A 84 -2.30 -3.40 9.53
N ARG A 85 -3.02 -3.10 10.62
CA ARG A 85 -2.44 -2.75 11.91
C ARG A 85 -2.37 -4.04 12.71
N GLU A 86 -1.20 -4.66 12.76
CA GLU A 86 -0.94 -5.77 13.67
C GLU A 86 -1.00 -5.25 15.12
N GLY A 87 -1.80 -5.89 15.99
CA GLY A 87 -1.96 -5.55 17.40
C GLY A 87 -3.42 -5.59 17.90
N PRO A 88 -3.71 -5.17 19.15
CA PRO A 88 -5.05 -5.19 19.77
C PRO A 88 -6.15 -4.47 18.98
N VAL A 89 -5.73 -3.55 18.10
CA VAL A 89 -6.63 -2.82 17.19
C VAL A 89 -7.23 -3.74 16.12
N SER A 90 -6.50 -4.76 15.66
CA SER A 90 -6.98 -5.73 14.66
C SER A 90 -8.14 -6.57 15.19
N ASP A 91 -8.08 -7.02 16.44
CA ASP A 91 -9.14 -7.86 17.01
C ASP A 91 -10.42 -7.04 17.26
N MET A 92 -10.27 -5.78 17.67
CA MET A 92 -11.39 -4.83 17.73
C MET A 92 -11.99 -4.56 16.34
N GLU A 93 -11.17 -4.37 15.30
CA GLU A 93 -11.64 -4.17 13.93
C GLU A 93 -12.43 -5.39 13.41
N LYS A 94 -11.98 -6.62 13.71
CA LYS A 94 -12.72 -7.85 13.35
C LYS A 94 -14.11 -7.91 14.00
N LEU A 95 -14.19 -7.66 15.32
CA LEU A 95 -15.47 -7.64 16.05
C LEU A 95 -16.41 -6.56 15.51
N LEU A 96 -15.85 -5.40 15.13
CA LEU A 96 -16.62 -4.30 14.56
C LEU A 96 -17.18 -4.65 13.17
N ILE A 97 -16.43 -5.36 12.33
CA ILE A 97 -16.91 -5.83 11.01
C ILE A 97 -18.10 -6.77 11.17
N THR A 98 -17.98 -7.81 12.02
CA THR A 98 -19.08 -8.76 12.25
C THR A 98 -20.33 -8.07 12.79
N TRP A 99 -20.17 -7.07 13.66
CA TRP A 99 -21.31 -6.27 14.13
C TRP A 99 -21.93 -5.44 13.01
N ILE A 100 -21.14 -4.78 12.16
CA ILE A 100 -21.66 -4.02 11.01
C ILE A 100 -22.44 -4.92 10.05
N GLU A 101 -21.97 -6.14 9.81
CA GLU A 101 -22.65 -7.14 8.98
C GLU A 101 -24.02 -7.52 9.56
N ASP A 102 -24.09 -7.81 10.87
CA ASP A 102 -25.35 -8.10 11.58
C ASP A 102 -26.35 -6.93 11.49
N GLN A 103 -25.89 -5.70 11.67
CA GLN A 103 -26.74 -4.52 11.56
C GLN A 103 -27.22 -4.28 10.12
N THR A 104 -26.37 -4.58 9.13
CA THR A 104 -26.71 -4.49 7.70
C THR A 104 -27.78 -5.51 7.33
N GLN A 105 -27.68 -6.74 7.84
CA GLN A 105 -28.69 -7.78 7.66
C GLN A 105 -30.04 -7.36 8.28
N LYS A 106 -30.01 -6.69 9.43
CA LYS A 106 -31.19 -6.13 10.11
C LYS A 106 -31.73 -4.84 9.47
N ARG A 107 -31.12 -4.36 8.36
CA ARG A 107 -31.48 -3.13 7.66
C ARG A 107 -31.45 -1.88 8.56
N ILE A 108 -30.59 -1.88 9.58
CA ILE A 108 -30.44 -0.75 10.49
C ILE A 108 -29.50 0.28 9.85
N PRO A 109 -29.91 1.55 9.68
CA PRO A 109 -29.03 2.58 9.14
C PRO A 109 -27.90 2.88 10.14
N LEU A 110 -26.67 2.58 9.73
CA LEU A 110 -25.47 2.85 10.52
C LEU A 110 -24.92 4.24 10.18
N SER A 111 -24.68 5.04 11.22
CA SER A 111 -23.96 6.30 11.12
C SER A 111 -22.51 6.12 11.57
N THR A 112 -21.64 7.03 11.15
CA THR A 112 -20.24 7.07 11.63
C THR A 112 -20.16 7.21 13.16
N MET A 113 -21.14 7.88 13.77
CA MET A 113 -21.23 8.06 15.21
C MET A 113 -21.53 6.74 15.94
N THR A 114 -22.49 5.95 15.46
CA THR A 114 -22.81 4.64 16.07
C THR A 114 -21.66 3.66 15.94
N ILE A 115 -21.00 3.62 14.77
CA ILE A 115 -19.80 2.79 14.55
C ILE A 115 -18.67 3.20 15.50
N THR A 116 -18.43 4.50 15.68
CA THR A 116 -17.36 5.00 16.56
C THR A 116 -17.64 4.68 18.02
N THR A 117 -18.89 4.83 18.48
CA THR A 117 -19.29 4.48 19.85
C THR A 117 -19.11 2.99 20.10
N LYS A 118 -19.52 2.13 19.15
CA LYS A 118 -19.30 0.69 19.26
C LYS A 118 -17.81 0.34 19.31
N ALA A 119 -17.00 0.94 18.44
CA ALA A 119 -15.54 0.73 18.44
C ALA A 119 -14.90 1.11 19.79
N LYS A 120 -15.33 2.22 20.41
CA LYS A 120 -14.86 2.61 21.74
C LYS A 120 -15.26 1.57 22.80
N SER A 121 -16.48 1.04 22.75
CA SER A 121 -16.92 0.01 23.71
C SER A 121 -16.15 -1.31 23.61
N LEU A 122 -15.58 -1.62 22.44
CA LEU A 122 -14.79 -2.84 22.21
C LEU A 122 -13.32 -2.69 22.58
N ARG A 123 -12.87 -1.48 22.90
CA ARG A 123 -11.47 -1.16 23.20
C ARG A 123 -11.16 -1.17 24.71
N TYR A 124 -12.18 -1.17 25.56
CA TYR A 124 -12.06 -1.16 27.02
C TYR A 124 -12.44 -2.52 27.62
#